data_AF-A0A7H8KVT2-F1
#
_entry.id   AF-A0A7H8KVT2-F1
#
_cell.length_a   1.000
_cell.length_b   1.000
_cell.length_c   1.000
_cell.angle_alpha   90.00
_cell.angle_beta   90.00
_cell.angle_gamma   90.00
#
_symmetry.space_group_name_H-M   'P 1'
#
loop_
_entity.id
_entity.type
_entity.pdbx_description
1 polymer ?
#
loop_
_entity_poly.entity_id
_entity_poly.type
_entity_poly.pdbx_seq_one_letter_code
_entity_poly.pdbx_strand_id
1 'polypeptide(L)'
;MNDLVPPGRRTLYRRDSLRRALLDTSVLTTDIIAATRRKAPSSFVAGARAGTVRCLIPEHVWKEVPRVLADRHREGGRFDLERALQLWNSRYAPVLYVVKADGLPMTPHAQVLATRDASDVPMLQLAAVIAPVVLIGTDADLLASGLAAGDWIALRKALGDVGVTEGDMADLENKIESAMVLAVRVGIEVTMAPKRLAATALTGAAAAGALYWWRKTHPRPAERSQRQPVLPMLLSRFSTKVAGLAERHTRGEDLWQQAELGTPGDTVLHQVARTLVGSRRPMTRTAIVERLGEVVPGTGHTARMASVLDVLTAHEMFVEVDRGHWQVGRLGRP
;
A
#
# COMPACT_ATOMS: atom_id res chain seq x y z
N MET A 1 26.54 -8.37 -28.04
CA MET A 1 26.25 -9.80 -27.74
C MET A 1 26.10 -9.91 -26.24
N ASN A 2 24.95 -10.45 -25.83
CA ASN A 2 24.29 -10.22 -24.54
C ASN A 2 24.98 -10.92 -23.36
N ASP A 3 25.33 -10.14 -22.33
CA ASP A 3 25.52 -10.65 -20.98
C ASP A 3 24.15 -10.75 -20.29
N LEU A 4 23.67 -11.98 -20.17
CA LEU A 4 22.43 -12.34 -19.51
C LEU A 4 22.64 -12.36 -17.99
N VAL A 5 22.22 -11.28 -17.34
CA VAL A 5 21.90 -11.23 -15.91
C VAL A 5 20.89 -12.34 -15.59
N PRO A 6 21.10 -13.17 -14.56
CA PRO A 6 20.18 -14.26 -14.24
C PRO A 6 18.83 -13.70 -13.76
N PRO A 7 17.70 -14.31 -14.17
CA PRO A 7 16.38 -13.80 -13.86
C PRO A 7 16.10 -13.93 -12.35
N GLY A 8 15.85 -12.79 -11.72
CA GLY A 8 15.45 -12.70 -10.32
C GLY A 8 14.24 -13.58 -10.02
N ARG A 9 14.28 -14.18 -8.83
CA ARG A 9 13.15 -14.86 -8.17
C ARG A 9 11.89 -14.00 -8.28
N ARG A 10 10.92 -14.43 -9.08
CA ARG A 10 9.56 -13.90 -9.03
C ARG A 10 8.91 -14.38 -7.73
N THR A 11 8.98 -13.57 -6.68
CA THR A 11 7.93 -13.58 -5.66
C THR A 11 6.60 -13.30 -6.38
N LEU A 12 5.55 -14.04 -6.06
CA LEU A 12 4.20 -13.84 -6.63
C LEU A 12 3.61 -12.46 -6.31
N TYR A 13 4.30 -11.63 -5.54
CA TYR A 13 3.92 -10.28 -5.19
C TYR A 13 5.01 -9.29 -5.61
N ARG A 14 4.66 -8.34 -6.49
CA ARG A 14 5.49 -7.17 -6.75
C ARG A 14 5.13 -6.12 -5.69
N ARG A 15 5.83 -6.12 -4.56
CA ARG A 15 5.70 -5.15 -3.44
C ARG A 15 6.08 -3.70 -3.82
N ASP A 16 6.18 -3.37 -5.11
CA ASP A 16 6.96 -2.22 -5.59
C ASP A 16 6.16 -0.91 -5.70
N SER A 17 4.83 -0.95 -5.68
CA SER A 17 4.01 0.28 -5.77
C SER A 17 3.05 0.40 -4.59
N LEU A 18 3.33 1.38 -3.73
CA LEU A 18 2.43 1.78 -2.65
C LEU A 18 1.21 2.50 -3.23
N ARG A 19 -0.01 2.11 -2.84
CA ARG A 19 -1.24 2.81 -3.25
C ARG A 19 -1.25 4.23 -2.68
N ARG A 20 -1.91 5.16 -3.35
CA ARG A 20 -1.83 6.59 -3.02
C ARG A 20 -3.23 7.12 -2.78
N ALA A 21 -3.46 7.65 -1.58
CA ALA A 21 -4.75 8.17 -1.16
C ALA A 21 -4.61 9.60 -0.68
N LEU A 22 -5.45 10.49 -1.19
CA LEU A 22 -5.69 11.81 -0.62
C LEU A 22 -6.95 11.77 0.22
N LEU A 23 -6.86 12.14 1.49
CA LEU A 23 -7.98 12.07 2.42
C LEU A 23 -8.46 13.46 2.79
N ASP A 24 -9.74 13.71 2.58
CA ASP A 24 -10.41 14.93 2.99
C ASP A 24 -10.85 14.90 4.48
N THR A 25 -11.04 16.09 5.06
CA THR A 25 -11.56 16.32 6.41
C THR A 25 -12.89 15.58 6.62
N SER A 26 -13.81 15.64 5.65
CA SER A 26 -15.14 15.02 5.77
C SER A 26 -15.06 13.50 5.97
N VAL A 27 -14.15 12.83 5.26
CA VAL A 27 -13.93 11.38 5.33
C VAL A 27 -13.22 11.00 6.61
N LEU A 28 -12.17 11.72 6.99
CA LEU A 28 -11.43 11.48 8.22
C LEU A 28 -12.32 11.61 9.45
N THR A 29 -13.07 12.71 9.57
CA THR A 29 -13.94 12.96 10.71
C THR A 29 -15.04 11.90 10.80
N THR A 30 -15.66 11.53 9.68
CA THR A 30 -16.67 10.47 9.62
C THR A 30 -16.10 9.11 10.01
N ASP A 31 -14.90 8.77 9.54
CA ASP A 31 -14.24 7.51 9.90
C ASP A 31 -13.83 7.45 11.37
N ILE A 32 -13.28 8.54 11.91
CA ILE A 32 -12.92 8.67 13.33
C ILE A 32 -14.15 8.52 14.21
N ILE A 33 -15.25 9.23 13.91
CA ILE A 33 -16.52 9.11 14.63
C ILE A 33 -17.00 7.66 14.62
N ALA A 34 -17.00 7.00 13.46
CA ALA A 34 -17.39 5.60 13.38
C ALA A 34 -16.43 4.68 14.15
N ALA A 35 -15.13 5.00 14.19
CA ALA A 35 -14.10 4.24 14.90
C ALA A 35 -14.22 4.36 16.43
N THR A 36 -14.88 5.39 16.97
CA THR A 36 -15.17 5.47 18.42
C THR A 36 -15.96 4.26 18.93
N ARG A 37 -16.76 3.63 18.04
CA ARG A 37 -17.61 2.46 18.35
C ARG A 37 -16.97 1.13 17.98
N ARG A 38 -15.77 1.13 17.39
CA ARG A 38 -15.09 -0.08 16.91
C ARG A 38 -13.96 -0.49 17.85
N LYS A 39 -13.72 -1.80 17.95
CA LYS A 39 -12.55 -2.37 18.65
C LYS A 39 -11.27 -2.33 17.81
N ALA A 40 -11.40 -2.29 16.48
CA ALA A 40 -10.29 -2.31 15.54
C ALA A 40 -10.09 -0.95 14.83
N PRO A 41 -8.86 -0.62 14.40
CA PRO A 41 -8.59 0.55 13.57
C PRO A 41 -9.39 0.51 12.25
N SER A 42 -9.58 1.66 11.62
CA SER A 42 -10.13 1.69 10.27
C SER A 42 -9.16 1.06 9.26
N SER A 43 -9.67 0.65 8.09
CA SER A 43 -8.85 0.07 7.04
C SER A 43 -7.85 1.06 6.45
N PHE A 44 -8.11 2.36 6.51
CA PHE A 44 -7.11 3.39 6.18
C PHE A 44 -5.93 3.34 7.15
N VAL A 45 -6.21 3.35 8.46
CA VAL A 45 -5.14 3.27 9.48
C VAL A 45 -4.42 1.92 9.42
N ALA A 46 -5.15 0.83 9.20
CA ALA A 46 -4.56 -0.50 9.06
C ALA A 46 -3.66 -0.60 7.82
N GLY A 47 -4.15 -0.15 6.66
CA GLY A 47 -3.41 -0.17 5.40
C GLY A 47 -2.18 0.74 5.43
N ALA A 48 -2.31 1.94 6.00
CA ALA A 48 -1.19 2.86 6.18
C ALA A 48 -0.10 2.27 7.09
N ARG A 49 -0.48 1.61 8.19
CA ARG A 49 0.47 0.91 9.07
C ARG A 49 1.13 -0.29 8.41
N ALA A 50 0.37 -1.05 7.63
CA ALA A 50 0.87 -2.19 6.90
C ALA A 50 1.75 -1.78 5.69
N GLY A 51 1.78 -0.49 5.34
CA GLY A 51 2.54 -0.01 4.18
C GLY A 51 1.97 -0.49 2.85
N THR A 52 0.63 -0.62 2.79
CA THR A 52 -0.12 -0.98 1.57
C THR A 52 -0.68 0.27 0.88
N VAL A 53 -0.90 1.35 1.64
CA VAL A 53 -1.34 2.66 1.13
C VAL A 53 -0.58 3.81 1.80
N ARG A 54 -0.26 4.84 1.03
CA ARG A 54 0.22 6.15 1.48
C ARG A 54 -0.98 7.08 1.58
N CYS A 55 -1.38 7.40 2.81
CA CYS A 55 -2.43 8.37 3.05
C CYS A 55 -1.81 9.76 3.22
N LEU A 56 -2.12 10.66 2.30
CA LEU A 56 -1.65 12.05 2.30
C LEU A 56 -2.81 12.98 2.61
N ILE A 57 -2.53 14.06 3.33
CA ILE A 57 -3.47 15.13 3.61
C ILE A 57 -2.78 16.48 3.47
N PRO A 58 -3.44 17.51 2.92
CA PRO A 58 -2.96 18.88 3.04
C PRO A 58 -2.84 19.33 4.51
N GLU A 59 -1.96 20.30 4.78
CA GLU A 59 -1.75 20.79 6.14
C GLU A 59 -3.02 21.39 6.77
N HIS A 60 -3.88 22.04 5.98
CA HIS A 60 -5.14 22.60 6.50
C HIS A 60 -6.07 21.49 7.03
N VAL A 61 -6.20 20.35 6.31
CA VAL A 61 -7.01 19.19 6.75
C VAL A 61 -6.54 18.69 8.11
N TRP A 62 -5.23 18.59 8.31
CA TRP A 62 -4.67 18.17 9.60
C TRP A 62 -5.08 19.11 10.75
N LYS A 63 -5.06 20.43 10.51
CA LYS A 63 -5.47 21.44 11.50
C LYS A 63 -6.98 21.45 11.72
N GLU A 64 -7.75 21.13 10.68
CA GLU A 64 -9.20 21.24 10.66
C GLU A 64 -9.90 20.08 11.37
N VAL A 65 -9.40 18.84 11.24
CA VAL A 65 -10.05 17.64 11.76
C VAL A 65 -10.45 17.75 13.25
N PRO A 66 -9.58 18.15 14.20
CA PRO A 66 -9.97 18.30 15.60
C PRO A 66 -11.10 19.32 15.80
N ARG A 67 -11.08 20.42 15.04
CA ARG A 67 -12.06 21.50 15.12
C ARG A 67 -13.42 21.01 14.62
N VAL A 68 -13.45 20.33 13.47
CA VAL A 68 -14.68 19.77 12.90
C VAL A 68 -15.27 18.66 13.78
N LEU A 69 -14.45 17.85 14.44
CA LEU A 69 -14.93 16.89 15.44
C LEU A 69 -15.63 17.62 16.60
N ALA A 70 -15.03 18.68 17.13
CA ALA A 70 -15.64 19.47 18.19
C ALA A 70 -16.95 20.14 17.74
N ASP A 71 -16.97 20.71 16.53
CA ASP A 71 -18.14 21.37 15.94
C ASP A 71 -19.31 20.37 15.77
N ARG A 72 -19.06 19.21 15.14
CA ARG A 72 -20.07 18.15 14.98
C ARG A 72 -20.62 17.64 16.32
N HIS A 73 -19.79 17.58 17.35
CA HIS A 73 -20.26 17.20 18.69
C HIS A 73 -21.17 18.29 19.29
N ARG A 74 -20.80 19.58 19.17
CA ARG A 74 -21.62 20.71 19.62
C ARG A 74 -22.96 20.81 18.88
N GLU A 75 -22.98 20.44 17.60
CA GLU A 75 -24.19 20.41 16.76
C GLU A 75 -25.12 19.21 17.05
N GLY A 76 -24.84 18.41 18.09
CA GLY A 76 -25.70 17.31 18.51
C GLY A 76 -25.27 15.92 18.01
N GLY A 77 -24.06 15.81 17.44
CA GLY A 77 -23.48 14.54 17.02
C GLY A 77 -23.35 13.56 18.19
N ARG A 78 -23.91 12.35 18.05
CA ARG A 78 -23.89 11.31 19.09
C ARG A 78 -22.63 10.45 19.03
N PHE A 79 -21.52 10.95 19.57
CA PHE A 79 -20.28 10.19 19.75
C PHE A 79 -19.46 10.75 20.92
N ASP A 80 -18.51 9.96 21.40
CA ASP A 80 -17.56 10.39 22.44
C ASP A 80 -16.45 11.25 21.81
N LEU A 81 -16.50 12.57 22.05
CA LEU A 81 -15.53 13.53 21.51
C LEU A 81 -14.12 13.30 22.06
N GLU A 82 -13.98 13.02 23.35
CA GLU A 82 -12.67 12.79 23.96
C GLU A 82 -12.01 11.56 23.33
N ARG A 83 -12.77 10.48 23.18
CA ARG A 83 -12.31 9.29 22.48
C ARG A 83 -11.97 9.55 21.02
N ALA A 84 -12.75 10.37 20.32
CA ALA A 84 -12.49 10.74 18.93
C ALA A 84 -11.16 11.50 18.79
N LEU A 85 -10.90 12.48 19.65
CA LEU A 85 -9.64 13.24 19.68
C LEU A 85 -8.46 12.35 20.08
N GLN A 86 -8.65 11.44 21.04
CA GLN A 86 -7.65 10.45 21.40
C GLN A 86 -7.31 9.54 20.21
N LEU A 87 -8.30 9.07 19.46
CA LEU A 87 -8.10 8.27 18.25
C LEU A 87 -7.36 9.06 17.17
N TRP A 88 -7.73 10.33 16.96
CA TRP A 88 -7.02 11.21 16.04
C TRP A 88 -5.53 11.27 16.36
N ASN A 89 -5.18 11.65 17.59
CA ASN A 89 -3.80 11.83 18.02
C ASN A 89 -2.99 10.53 18.07
N SER A 90 -3.59 9.43 18.57
CA SER A 90 -2.85 8.18 18.82
C SER A 90 -2.87 7.20 17.65
N ARG A 91 -3.84 7.31 16.73
CA ARG A 91 -4.05 6.31 15.68
C ARG A 91 -4.02 6.86 14.26
N TYR A 92 -4.65 8.01 14.00
CA TYR A 92 -4.77 8.57 12.65
C TYR A 92 -3.60 9.47 12.30
N ALA A 93 -3.40 10.58 13.02
CA ALA A 93 -2.34 11.55 12.72
C ALA A 93 -0.94 10.90 12.52
N PRO A 94 -0.51 9.91 13.34
CA PRO A 94 0.80 9.28 13.19
C PRO A 94 1.03 8.49 11.91
N VAL A 95 -0.02 8.19 11.14
CA VAL A 95 0.07 7.40 9.90
C VAL A 95 -0.28 8.21 8.65
N LEU A 96 -0.65 9.48 8.82
CA LEU A 96 -0.98 10.40 7.74
C LEU A 96 0.24 11.27 7.39
N TYR A 97 0.50 11.44 6.10
CA TYR A 97 1.52 12.33 5.58
C TYR A 97 0.91 13.70 5.36
N VAL A 98 1.25 14.63 6.24
CA VAL A 98 0.83 16.04 6.19
C VAL A 98 1.70 16.77 5.19
N VAL A 99 1.09 17.30 4.13
CA VAL A 99 1.77 17.93 3.00
C VAL A 99 1.43 19.42 2.95
N LYS A 100 2.45 20.26 2.83
CA LYS A 100 2.27 21.65 2.44
C LYS A 100 2.13 21.71 0.91
N ALA A 101 0.93 22.02 0.44
CA ALA A 101 0.61 22.01 -0.99
C ALA A 101 0.57 23.42 -1.61
N ASP A 102 0.78 24.46 -0.80
CA ASP A 102 0.71 25.85 -1.23
C ASP A 102 1.71 26.12 -2.37
N GLY A 103 1.26 26.81 -3.40
CA GLY A 103 2.08 27.19 -4.56
C GLY A 103 2.40 26.04 -5.53
N LEU A 104 1.85 24.84 -5.35
CA LEU A 104 1.98 23.77 -6.34
C LEU A 104 1.16 24.06 -7.61
N PRO A 105 1.58 23.55 -8.78
CA PRO A 105 0.85 23.74 -10.01
C PRO A 105 -0.53 23.07 -9.97
N MET A 106 -1.51 23.69 -10.59
CA MET A 106 -2.87 23.16 -10.74
C MET A 106 -3.15 22.83 -12.20
N THR A 107 -3.96 21.80 -12.44
CA THR A 107 -4.52 21.56 -13.76
C THR A 107 -5.56 22.63 -14.10
N PRO A 108 -5.82 22.92 -15.40
CA PRO A 108 -6.88 23.85 -15.79
C PRO A 108 -8.24 23.48 -15.19
N HIS A 109 -8.55 22.19 -15.12
CA HIS A 109 -9.78 21.69 -14.51
C HIS A 109 -9.85 21.98 -13.00
N ALA A 110 -8.74 21.77 -12.28
CA ALA A 110 -8.64 22.10 -10.87
C ALA A 110 -8.79 23.62 -10.60
N GLN A 111 -8.30 24.48 -11.50
CA GLN A 111 -8.45 25.94 -11.38
C GLN A 111 -9.92 26.40 -11.45
N VAL A 112 -10.74 25.72 -12.25
CA VAL A 112 -12.19 25.98 -12.31
C VAL A 112 -12.85 25.66 -10.98
N LEU A 113 -12.49 24.54 -10.34
CA LEU A 113 -13.04 24.14 -9.04
C LEU A 113 -12.54 25.01 -7.89
N ALA A 114 -11.28 25.43 -7.94
CA ALA A 114 -10.71 26.42 -7.01
C ALA A 114 -11.50 27.73 -6.95
N THR A 115 -12.20 28.08 -8.03
CA THR A 115 -13.04 29.29 -8.07
C THR A 115 -14.34 29.11 -7.28
N ARG A 116 -14.78 27.86 -7.06
CA ARG A 116 -16.02 27.53 -6.34
C ARG A 116 -15.78 27.38 -4.84
N ASP A 117 -14.71 26.69 -4.46
CA ASP A 117 -14.29 26.60 -3.08
C ASP A 117 -12.76 26.72 -2.96
N ALA A 118 -12.34 27.72 -2.17
CA ALA A 118 -10.94 27.96 -1.88
C ALA A 118 -10.35 26.94 -0.89
N SER A 119 -11.19 26.28 -0.07
CA SER A 119 -10.75 25.25 0.89
C SER A 119 -10.06 24.08 0.18
N ASP A 120 -10.57 23.71 -0.98
CA ASP A 120 -10.14 22.54 -1.74
C ASP A 120 -8.86 22.75 -2.54
N VAL A 121 -8.41 24.01 -2.69
CA VAL A 121 -7.25 24.36 -3.52
C VAL A 121 -6.01 23.53 -3.19
N PRO A 122 -5.59 23.41 -1.91
CA PRO A 122 -4.40 22.63 -1.58
C PRO A 122 -4.57 21.13 -1.87
N MET A 123 -5.81 20.61 -1.78
CA MET A 123 -6.10 19.21 -2.12
C MET A 123 -5.97 18.98 -3.63
N LEU A 124 -6.54 19.88 -4.43
CA LEU A 124 -6.51 19.83 -5.89
C LEU A 124 -5.09 20.02 -6.45
N GLN A 125 -4.32 20.93 -5.86
CA GLN A 125 -2.91 21.14 -6.14
C GLN A 125 -2.08 19.87 -5.91
N LEU A 126 -2.27 19.25 -4.74
CA LEU A 126 -1.57 18.02 -4.42
C LEU A 126 -1.96 16.89 -5.36
N ALA A 127 -3.25 16.73 -5.66
CA ALA A 127 -3.75 15.73 -6.60
C ALA A 127 -3.14 15.87 -7.99
N ALA A 128 -3.04 17.11 -8.51
CA ALA A 128 -2.43 17.39 -9.81
C ALA A 128 -0.97 16.91 -9.88
N VAL A 129 -0.19 17.17 -8.83
CA VAL A 129 1.24 16.83 -8.80
C VAL A 129 1.49 15.32 -8.69
N ILE A 130 0.68 14.60 -7.89
CA ILE A 130 0.94 13.18 -7.58
C ILE A 130 0.14 12.19 -8.43
N ALA A 131 -0.74 12.70 -9.31
CA ALA A 131 -1.57 11.90 -10.19
C ALA A 131 -0.76 10.81 -10.93
N PRO A 132 -1.31 9.60 -11.10
CA PRO A 132 -2.67 9.21 -10.71
C PRO A 132 -2.82 8.98 -9.20
N VAL A 133 -3.96 9.35 -8.62
CA VAL A 133 -4.19 9.22 -7.17
C VAL A 133 -5.68 9.03 -6.86
N VAL A 134 -6.00 8.29 -5.81
CA VAL A 134 -7.38 8.18 -5.32
C VAL A 134 -7.64 9.34 -4.35
N LEU A 135 -8.51 10.26 -4.73
CA LEU A 135 -9.00 11.31 -3.83
C LEU A 135 -10.30 10.85 -3.19
N ILE A 136 -10.31 10.84 -1.86
CA ILE A 136 -11.39 10.30 -1.04
C ILE A 136 -11.99 11.46 -0.25
N GLY A 137 -13.14 11.92 -0.72
CA GLY A 137 -13.93 13.00 -0.12
C GLY A 137 -15.42 12.74 -0.29
N THR A 138 -16.25 13.42 0.50
CA THR A 138 -17.72 13.40 0.34
C THR A 138 -18.26 14.69 -0.26
N ASP A 139 -17.39 15.62 -0.66
CA ASP A 139 -17.79 16.90 -1.23
C ASP A 139 -18.51 16.71 -2.57
N ALA A 140 -19.71 17.29 -2.69
CA ALA A 140 -20.55 17.14 -3.87
C ALA A 140 -19.94 17.74 -5.14
N ASP A 141 -19.18 18.84 -5.03
CA ASP A 141 -18.50 19.48 -6.17
C ASP A 141 -17.28 18.65 -6.62
N LEU A 142 -16.52 18.08 -5.68
CA LEU A 142 -15.43 17.16 -6.02
C LEU A 142 -15.95 15.86 -6.66
N LEU A 143 -17.10 15.37 -6.20
CA LEU A 143 -17.77 14.20 -6.77
C LEU A 143 -18.38 14.48 -8.15
N ALA A 144 -19.09 15.60 -8.30
CA ALA A 144 -19.72 15.98 -9.56
C ALA A 144 -18.69 16.29 -10.66
N SER A 145 -17.50 16.74 -10.28
CA SER A 145 -16.39 17.01 -11.19
C SER A 145 -15.55 15.77 -11.53
N GLY A 146 -15.89 14.61 -10.95
CA GLY A 146 -15.14 13.36 -11.17
C GLY A 146 -13.73 13.38 -10.59
N LEU A 147 -13.44 14.31 -9.67
CA LEU A 147 -12.15 14.42 -8.99
C LEU A 147 -12.08 13.70 -7.65
N ALA A 148 -13.21 13.17 -7.16
CA ALA A 148 -13.29 12.31 -5.99
C ALA A 148 -14.07 11.02 -6.31
N ALA A 149 -13.73 9.93 -5.61
CA ALA A 149 -14.50 8.70 -5.71
C ALA A 149 -15.70 8.70 -4.75
N GLY A 150 -16.92 8.61 -5.30
CA GLY A 150 -18.18 8.70 -4.55
C GLY A 150 -18.47 7.55 -3.60
N ASP A 151 -17.98 6.35 -3.90
CA ASP A 151 -18.15 5.19 -3.04
C ASP A 151 -16.92 4.96 -2.15
N TRP A 152 -16.61 5.95 -1.31
CA TRP A 152 -15.48 5.85 -0.38
C TRP A 152 -15.62 4.69 0.60
N ILE A 153 -16.85 4.24 0.89
CA ILE A 153 -17.12 3.08 1.75
C ILE A 153 -16.66 1.80 1.06
N ALA A 154 -16.95 1.63 -0.23
CA ALA A 154 -16.43 0.50 -1.01
C ALA A 154 -14.91 0.57 -1.15
N LEU A 155 -14.31 1.75 -1.38
CA LEU A 155 -12.85 1.91 -1.44
C LEU A 155 -12.16 1.59 -0.13
N ARG A 156 -12.75 2.06 0.97
CA ARG A 156 -12.32 1.71 2.32
C ARG A 156 -12.39 0.20 2.54
N LYS A 157 -13.46 -0.46 2.08
CA LYS A 157 -13.61 -1.92 2.18
C LYS A 157 -12.56 -2.63 1.32
N ALA A 158 -12.33 -2.17 0.09
CA ALA A 158 -11.29 -2.67 -0.81
C ALA A 158 -9.90 -2.58 -0.18
N LEU A 159 -9.54 -1.45 0.46
CA LEU A 159 -8.30 -1.32 1.23
C LEU A 159 -8.23 -2.29 2.41
N GLY A 160 -9.36 -2.55 3.07
CA GLY A 160 -9.44 -3.54 4.13
C GLY A 160 -9.20 -4.96 3.60
N ASP A 161 -9.86 -5.31 2.50
CA ASP A 161 -9.73 -6.61 1.85
C ASP A 161 -8.30 -6.84 1.34
N VAL A 162 -7.67 -5.83 0.74
CA VAL A 162 -6.27 -5.93 0.32
C VAL A 162 -5.30 -5.92 1.51
N GLY A 163 -5.49 -5.05 2.51
CA GLY A 163 -4.60 -4.96 3.67
C GLY A 163 -4.63 -6.22 4.54
N VAL A 164 -5.80 -6.82 4.75
CA VAL A 164 -5.96 -8.08 5.49
C VAL A 164 -5.36 -9.24 4.72
N THR A 165 -5.57 -9.32 3.41
CA THR A 165 -4.99 -10.40 2.58
C THR A 165 -3.47 -10.29 2.50
N GLU A 166 -2.90 -9.09 2.34
CA GLU A 166 -1.45 -8.88 2.36
C GLU A 166 -0.83 -9.24 3.73
N GLY A 167 -1.50 -8.89 4.83
CA GLY A 167 -1.06 -9.25 6.19
C GLY A 167 -1.15 -10.75 6.47
N ASP A 168 -2.29 -11.38 6.16
CA ASP A 168 -2.51 -12.82 6.34
C ASP A 168 -1.56 -13.66 5.46
N MET A 169 -1.23 -13.18 4.25
CA MET A 169 -0.26 -13.84 3.37
C MET A 169 1.18 -13.69 3.87
N ALA A 170 1.56 -12.53 4.43
CA ALA A 170 2.87 -12.38 5.06
C ALA A 170 3.02 -13.28 6.29
N ASP A 171 1.97 -13.43 7.11
CA ASP A 171 1.94 -14.35 8.24
C ASP A 171 1.98 -15.82 7.78
N LEU A 172 1.39 -16.13 6.62
CA LEU A 172 1.44 -17.46 6.02
C LEU A 172 2.84 -17.79 5.51
N GLU A 173 3.52 -16.86 4.84
CA GLU A 173 4.92 -17.00 4.43
C GLU A 173 5.82 -17.27 5.65
N ASN A 174 5.67 -16.47 6.71
CA ASN A 174 6.40 -16.65 7.96
C ASN A 174 6.13 -18.03 8.59
N LYS A 175 4.88 -18.53 8.55
CA LYS A 175 4.53 -19.87 9.06
C LYS A 175 5.09 -21.00 8.21
N ILE A 176 5.16 -20.83 6.88
CA ILE A 176 5.76 -21.81 5.97
C ILE A 176 7.28 -21.85 6.16
N GLU A 177 7.94 -20.70 6.31
CA GLU A 177 9.37 -20.63 6.63
C GLU A 177 9.66 -21.27 7.99
N SER A 178 8.84 -20.99 9.01
CA SER A 178 8.95 -21.61 10.33
C SER A 178 8.77 -23.13 10.27
N ALA A 179 7.83 -23.63 9.45
CA ALA A 179 7.61 -25.05 9.25
C ALA A 179 8.77 -25.72 8.48
N MET A 180 9.39 -25.03 7.51
CA MET A 180 10.58 -25.54 6.82
C MET A 180 11.80 -25.58 7.74
N VAL A 181 12.02 -24.57 8.60
CA VAL A 181 13.10 -24.58 9.60
C VAL A 181 12.90 -25.72 10.62
N LEU A 182 11.65 -26.02 10.98
CA LEU A 182 11.33 -27.17 11.84
C LEU A 182 11.57 -28.51 11.11
N ALA A 183 11.26 -28.60 9.82
CA ALA A 183 11.54 -29.79 9.01
C ALA A 183 13.05 -30.05 8.85
N VAL A 184 13.88 -29.00 8.78
CA VAL A 184 15.34 -29.12 8.76
C VAL A 184 15.89 -29.57 10.12
N ARG A 185 15.26 -29.17 11.24
CA ARG A 185 15.67 -29.62 12.60
C ARG A 185 15.24 -31.05 12.96
N VAL A 186 14.29 -31.65 12.24
CA VAL A 186 13.80 -33.03 12.49
C VAL A 186 14.59 -34.09 11.70
N GLY A 187 15.69 -33.73 11.04
CA GLY A 187 16.72 -34.69 10.62
C GLY A 187 16.65 -35.12 9.16
N ILE A 188 17.01 -34.20 8.26
CA ILE A 188 17.47 -34.57 6.91
C ILE A 188 18.84 -33.93 6.71
N GLU A 189 19.89 -34.64 7.10
CA GLU A 189 21.24 -34.35 6.64
C GLU A 189 21.31 -34.69 5.14
N VAL A 190 21.18 -33.69 4.28
CA VAL A 190 21.64 -33.79 2.89
C VAL A 190 22.83 -32.85 2.77
N THR A 191 24.02 -33.43 2.90
CA THR A 191 25.30 -32.81 2.58
C THR A 191 25.30 -32.36 1.12
N MET A 192 25.29 -31.05 0.88
CA MET A 192 25.31 -30.49 -0.47
C MET A 192 26.72 -30.01 -0.85
N ALA A 193 27.31 -30.67 -1.85
CA ALA A 193 28.40 -30.12 -2.65
C ALA A 193 27.82 -29.25 -3.80
N PRO A 194 28.52 -28.17 -4.24
CA PRO A 194 27.92 -27.04 -4.97
C PRO A 194 27.78 -27.25 -6.49
N LYS A 195 27.48 -28.46 -6.95
CA LYS A 195 27.18 -28.72 -8.37
C LYS A 195 26.02 -29.70 -8.48
N ARG A 196 24.78 -29.19 -8.54
CA ARG A 196 23.61 -29.76 -9.26
C ARG A 196 22.29 -29.09 -8.83
N LEU A 197 21.97 -27.92 -9.40
CA LEU A 197 20.61 -27.35 -9.37
C LEU A 197 19.62 -28.08 -10.30
N ALA A 198 20.09 -29.01 -11.14
CA ALA A 198 19.24 -29.88 -11.96
C ALA A 198 18.70 -31.11 -11.18
N ALA A 199 19.27 -31.44 -10.01
CA ALA A 199 18.90 -32.65 -9.26
C ALA A 199 17.66 -32.45 -8.36
N THR A 200 17.28 -31.21 -8.03
CA THR A 200 16.15 -30.88 -7.15
C THR A 200 14.78 -31.05 -7.82
N ALA A 201 14.68 -30.74 -9.13
CA ALA A 201 13.46 -31.03 -9.90
C ALA A 201 13.26 -32.56 -10.09
N LEU A 202 14.36 -33.30 -10.28
CA LEU A 202 14.34 -34.75 -10.41
C LEU A 202 14.01 -35.48 -9.10
N THR A 203 14.44 -34.97 -7.95
CA THR A 203 14.10 -35.58 -6.65
C THR A 203 12.63 -35.38 -6.28
N GLY A 204 12.04 -34.23 -6.61
CA GLY A 204 10.60 -34.01 -6.42
C GLY A 204 9.73 -34.94 -7.29
N ALA A 205 10.10 -35.10 -8.56
CA ALA A 205 9.42 -36.03 -9.47
C ALA A 205 9.64 -37.50 -9.10
N ALA A 206 10.85 -37.87 -8.66
CA ALA A 206 11.17 -39.23 -8.21
C ALA A 206 10.42 -39.58 -6.91
N ALA A 207 10.29 -38.65 -5.96
CA ALA A 207 9.52 -38.86 -4.74
C ALA A 207 8.02 -39.03 -5.04
N ALA A 208 7.45 -38.19 -5.92
CA ALA A 208 6.06 -38.31 -6.34
C ALA A 208 5.80 -39.61 -7.14
N GLY A 209 6.72 -39.98 -8.03
CA GLY A 209 6.68 -41.23 -8.81
C GLY A 209 6.80 -42.48 -7.94
N ALA A 210 7.72 -42.48 -6.97
CA ALA A 210 7.87 -43.57 -6.01
C ALA A 210 6.64 -43.73 -5.12
N LEU A 211 6.04 -42.64 -4.66
CA LEU A 211 4.82 -42.66 -3.87
C LEU A 211 3.62 -43.20 -4.67
N TYR A 212 3.51 -42.81 -5.94
CA TYR A 212 2.48 -43.30 -6.85
C TYR A 212 2.64 -44.80 -7.15
N TRP A 213 3.87 -45.24 -7.45
CA TRP A 213 4.17 -46.64 -7.76
C TRP A 213 4.01 -47.56 -6.55
N TRP A 214 4.41 -47.13 -5.35
CA TRP A 214 4.23 -47.88 -4.11
C TRP A 214 2.74 -48.10 -3.78
N ARG A 215 1.92 -47.07 -3.98
CA ARG A 215 0.46 -47.13 -3.74
C ARG A 215 -0.27 -48.02 -4.74
N LYS A 216 0.26 -48.14 -5.97
CA LYS A 216 -0.25 -49.03 -7.02
C LYS A 216 0.15 -50.49 -6.81
N THR A 217 1.37 -50.73 -6.30
CA THR A 217 1.93 -52.08 -6.10
C THR A 217 1.53 -52.73 -4.78
N HIS A 218 1.08 -51.95 -3.79
CA HIS A 218 0.62 -52.46 -2.49
C HIS A 218 -0.83 -52.05 -2.19
N PRO A 219 -1.83 -52.56 -2.92
CA PRO A 219 -3.24 -52.36 -2.56
C PRO A 219 -3.50 -53.05 -1.22
N ARG A 220 -3.61 -52.26 -0.15
CA ARG A 220 -3.90 -52.81 1.18
C ARG A 220 -5.34 -53.36 1.22
N PRO A 221 -5.56 -54.53 1.83
CA PRO A 221 -6.90 -55.09 2.02
C PRO A 221 -7.73 -54.17 2.91
N ALA A 222 -9.01 -54.08 2.57
CA ALA A 222 -9.98 -53.21 3.23
C ALA A 222 -10.35 -53.76 4.62
N GLU A 223 -9.59 -53.40 5.66
CA GLU A 223 -10.02 -53.58 7.04
C GLU A 223 -9.79 -52.32 7.90
N ARG A 224 -10.93 -51.81 8.41
CA ARG A 224 -11.13 -50.97 9.60
C ARG A 224 -9.90 -50.21 10.13
N SER A 225 -9.67 -49.02 9.58
CA SER A 225 -9.13 -47.92 10.38
C SER A 225 -9.90 -46.64 10.07
N GLN A 226 -10.87 -46.36 10.92
CA GLN A 226 -11.65 -45.13 10.97
C GLN A 226 -10.77 -43.99 11.52
N ARG A 227 -9.66 -43.68 10.84
CA ARG A 227 -8.94 -42.42 11.00
C ARG A 227 -9.14 -41.64 9.72
N GLN A 228 -10.05 -40.66 9.79
CA GLN A 228 -10.28 -39.73 8.69
C GLN A 228 -8.93 -39.12 8.26
N PRO A 229 -8.62 -39.07 6.96
CA PRO A 229 -7.38 -38.47 6.51
C PRO A 229 -7.48 -36.96 6.73
N VAL A 230 -6.80 -36.46 7.76
CA VAL A 230 -6.80 -35.04 8.15
C VAL A 230 -6.07 -34.18 7.10
N LEU A 231 -5.13 -34.77 6.35
CA LEU A 231 -4.28 -34.05 5.38
C LEU A 231 -5.04 -33.51 4.13
N PRO A 232 -5.86 -34.32 3.41
CA PRO A 232 -6.61 -33.83 2.24
C PRO A 232 -7.65 -32.77 2.60
N MET A 233 -8.24 -32.86 3.80
CA MET A 233 -9.24 -31.91 4.29
C MET A 233 -8.61 -30.58 4.73
N LEU A 234 -7.39 -30.62 5.26
CA LEU A 234 -6.60 -29.41 5.50
C LEU A 234 -6.23 -28.76 4.16
N LEU A 235 -5.69 -29.50 3.19
CA LEU A 235 -5.29 -28.97 1.87
C LEU A 235 -6.47 -28.33 1.10
N SER A 236 -7.67 -28.93 1.13
CA SER A 236 -8.85 -28.35 0.46
C SER A 236 -9.42 -27.13 1.17
N ARG A 237 -9.36 -27.08 2.51
CA ARG A 237 -9.68 -25.87 3.29
C ARG A 237 -8.63 -24.77 3.14
N PHE A 238 -7.37 -25.14 2.93
CA PHE A 238 -6.29 -24.20 2.61
C PHE A 238 -6.47 -23.63 1.20
N SER A 239 -6.77 -24.45 0.19
CA SER A 239 -6.94 -23.95 -1.18
C SER A 239 -8.15 -23.04 -1.35
N THR A 240 -9.29 -23.36 -0.73
CA THR A 240 -10.50 -22.53 -0.78
C THR A 240 -10.34 -21.22 -0.03
N LYS A 241 -9.65 -21.21 1.12
CA LYS A 241 -9.32 -19.96 1.83
C LYS A 241 -8.36 -19.08 1.02
N VAL A 242 -7.33 -19.66 0.40
CA VAL A 242 -6.38 -18.92 -0.42
C VAL A 242 -7.05 -18.37 -1.69
N ALA A 243 -7.90 -19.15 -2.36
CA ALA A 243 -8.65 -18.70 -3.53
C ALA A 243 -9.61 -17.54 -3.18
N GLY A 244 -10.35 -17.65 -2.08
CA GLY A 244 -11.24 -16.57 -1.61
C GLY A 244 -10.51 -15.33 -1.09
N LEU A 245 -9.24 -15.44 -0.67
CA LEU A 245 -8.40 -14.30 -0.34
C LEU A 245 -7.86 -13.64 -1.62
N ALA A 246 -7.42 -14.42 -2.60
CA ALA A 246 -6.94 -13.93 -3.89
C ALA A 246 -8.03 -13.19 -4.67
N GLU A 247 -9.26 -13.72 -4.73
CA GLU A 247 -10.37 -13.06 -5.43
C GLU A 247 -10.74 -11.71 -4.78
N ARG A 248 -10.74 -11.65 -3.44
CA ARG A 248 -10.97 -10.40 -2.70
C ARG A 248 -9.86 -9.38 -2.92
N HIS A 249 -8.62 -9.85 -2.99
CA HIS A 249 -7.47 -9.01 -3.30
C HIS A 249 -7.59 -8.41 -4.71
N THR A 250 -7.83 -9.24 -5.73
CA THR A 250 -7.98 -8.77 -7.12
C THR A 250 -9.11 -7.77 -7.27
N ARG A 251 -10.29 -8.07 -6.71
CA ARG A 251 -11.42 -7.13 -6.75
C ARG A 251 -11.09 -5.80 -6.06
N GLY A 252 -10.35 -5.83 -4.96
CA GLY A 252 -9.93 -4.64 -4.26
C GLY A 252 -8.93 -3.79 -5.05
N GLU A 253 -7.98 -4.42 -5.75
CA GLU A 253 -7.06 -3.75 -6.66
C GLU A 253 -7.78 -3.13 -7.86
N ASP A 254 -8.70 -3.87 -8.48
CA ASP A 254 -9.46 -3.38 -9.64
C ASP A 254 -10.29 -2.15 -9.26
N LEU A 255 -10.98 -2.19 -8.12
CA LEU A 255 -11.72 -1.04 -7.59
C LEU A 255 -10.82 0.16 -7.30
N TRP A 256 -9.60 -0.10 -6.79
CA TRP A 256 -8.64 0.97 -6.52
C TRP A 256 -8.13 1.62 -7.80
N GLN A 257 -7.73 0.81 -8.79
CA GLN A 257 -7.25 1.30 -10.09
C GLN A 257 -8.34 2.08 -10.84
N GLN A 258 -9.59 1.63 -10.79
CA GLN A 258 -10.72 2.34 -11.37
C GLN A 258 -11.01 3.69 -10.70
N ALA A 259 -10.63 3.84 -9.43
CA ALA A 259 -10.80 5.06 -8.67
C ALA A 259 -9.57 5.98 -8.70
N GLU A 260 -8.48 5.60 -9.36
CA GLU A 260 -7.34 6.48 -9.55
C GLU A 260 -7.69 7.58 -10.57
N LEU A 261 -7.49 8.83 -10.16
CA LEU A 261 -7.88 10.00 -10.93
C LEU A 261 -6.67 10.81 -11.36
N GLY A 262 -6.87 11.56 -12.46
CA GLY A 262 -5.89 12.48 -13.02
C GLY A 262 -4.89 11.83 -13.98
N THR A 263 -4.41 12.62 -14.93
CA THR A 263 -3.33 12.22 -15.84
C THR A 263 -1.97 12.51 -15.20
N PRO A 264 -1.04 11.54 -15.14
CA PRO A 264 0.30 11.80 -14.63
C PRO A 264 1.01 12.89 -15.43
N GLY A 265 1.36 14.00 -14.77
CA GLY A 265 2.23 15.02 -15.37
C GLY A 265 3.64 14.50 -15.62
N ASP A 266 4.35 15.08 -16.57
CA ASP A 266 5.62 14.61 -17.12
C ASP A 266 6.85 15.44 -16.68
N THR A 267 6.65 16.58 -16.02
CA THR A 267 7.76 17.38 -15.50
C THR A 267 8.56 16.64 -14.42
N VAL A 268 9.79 17.06 -14.14
CA VAL A 268 10.62 16.54 -13.03
C VAL A 268 9.89 16.59 -11.68
N LEU A 269 9.15 17.67 -11.38
CA LEU A 269 8.33 17.80 -10.17
C LEU A 269 7.36 16.62 -9.98
N HIS A 270 6.48 16.41 -10.97
CA HIS A 270 5.50 15.32 -10.96
C HIS A 270 6.15 13.94 -10.79
N GLN A 271 7.29 13.71 -11.44
CA GLN A 271 7.98 12.42 -11.39
C GLN A 271 8.68 12.16 -10.05
N VAL A 272 9.37 13.18 -9.50
CA VAL A 272 9.98 13.13 -8.17
C VAL A 272 8.90 12.90 -7.12
N ALA A 273 7.78 13.65 -7.19
CA ALA A 273 6.67 13.50 -6.27
C ALA A 273 6.08 12.08 -6.29
N ARG A 274 5.75 11.55 -7.48
CA ARG A 274 5.26 10.16 -7.61
C ARG A 274 6.24 9.13 -7.08
N THR A 275 7.52 9.30 -7.39
CA THR A 275 8.58 8.38 -6.95
C THR A 275 8.70 8.35 -5.42
N LEU A 276 8.69 9.51 -4.78
CA LEU A 276 8.77 9.63 -3.33
C LEU A 276 7.50 9.13 -2.63
N VAL A 277 6.32 9.46 -3.17
CA VAL A 277 5.04 8.99 -2.62
C VAL A 277 4.91 7.46 -2.71
N GLY A 278 5.35 6.88 -3.84
CA GLY A 278 5.35 5.43 -4.06
C GLY A 278 6.40 4.68 -3.25
N SER A 279 7.42 5.37 -2.74
CA SER A 279 8.47 4.76 -1.91
C SER A 279 7.98 4.53 -0.49
N ARG A 280 8.24 3.35 0.08
CA ARG A 280 7.92 3.03 1.47
C ARG A 280 8.79 3.77 2.48
N ARG A 281 10.01 4.13 2.08
CA ARG A 281 11.01 4.80 2.93
C ARG A 281 11.45 6.12 2.27
N PRO A 282 11.91 7.10 3.07
CA PRO A 282 12.60 8.27 2.54
C PRO A 282 13.73 7.86 1.58
N MET A 283 13.93 8.62 0.52
CA MET A 283 14.92 8.31 -0.52
C MET A 283 16.03 9.34 -0.55
N THR A 284 17.24 8.88 -0.84
CA THR A 284 18.35 9.78 -1.16
C THR A 284 18.18 10.35 -2.56
N ARG A 285 18.80 11.50 -2.82
CA ARG A 285 18.85 12.06 -4.18
C ARG A 285 19.38 11.06 -5.22
N THR A 286 20.41 10.29 -4.85
CA THR A 286 20.97 9.24 -5.71
C THR A 286 19.93 8.19 -6.06
N ALA A 287 19.20 7.67 -5.05
CA ALA A 287 18.15 6.69 -5.28
C ALA A 287 16.98 7.25 -6.12
N ILE A 288 16.68 8.55 -5.99
CA ILE A 288 15.67 9.22 -6.83
C ILE A 288 16.15 9.27 -8.29
N VAL A 289 17.37 9.75 -8.53
CA VAL A 289 17.95 9.82 -9.89
C VAL A 289 18.06 8.43 -10.52
N GLU A 290 18.50 7.41 -9.78
CA GLU A 290 18.57 6.03 -10.27
C GLU A 290 17.19 5.49 -10.67
N ARG A 291 16.15 5.80 -9.88
CA ARG A 291 14.77 5.36 -10.17
C ARG A 291 14.14 6.11 -11.34
N LEU A 292 14.47 7.39 -11.52
CA LEU A 292 13.97 8.21 -12.62
C LEU A 292 14.77 8.00 -13.92
N GLY A 293 16.02 7.55 -13.83
CA GLY A 293 16.86 7.23 -14.98
C GLY A 293 17.15 8.42 -15.89
N GLU A 294 17.00 8.22 -17.21
CA GLU A 294 17.27 9.22 -18.24
C GLU A 294 16.21 10.33 -18.32
N VAL A 295 15.13 10.23 -17.54
CA VAL A 295 14.06 11.23 -17.55
C VAL A 295 14.45 12.49 -16.77
N VAL A 296 15.47 12.40 -15.90
CA VAL A 296 16.01 13.57 -15.21
C VAL A 296 16.90 14.37 -16.16
N PRO A 297 16.66 15.69 -16.35
CA PRO A 297 17.50 16.54 -17.17
C PRO A 297 18.96 16.57 -16.71
N GLY A 298 19.89 16.63 -17.67
CA GLY A 298 21.32 16.85 -17.41
C GLY A 298 22.25 15.80 -18.02
N THR A 299 23.42 16.27 -18.48
CA THR A 299 24.49 15.43 -19.04
C THR A 299 25.37 14.85 -17.92
N GLY A 300 24.99 13.67 -17.43
CA GLY A 300 25.73 12.93 -16.41
C GLY A 300 25.14 13.04 -14.99
N HIS A 301 25.65 12.19 -14.09
CA HIS A 301 25.05 11.98 -12.77
C HIS A 301 24.97 13.25 -11.92
N THR A 302 26.03 14.07 -11.89
CA THR A 302 26.08 15.31 -11.08
C THR A 302 25.02 16.33 -11.50
N ALA A 303 24.84 16.56 -12.80
CA ALA A 303 23.85 17.51 -13.31
C ALA A 303 22.41 17.05 -13.02
N ARG A 304 22.14 15.74 -13.12
CA ARG A 304 20.85 15.16 -12.75
C ARG A 304 20.57 15.28 -11.25
N MET A 305 21.57 15.04 -10.41
CA MET A 305 21.49 15.20 -8.96
C MET A 305 21.21 16.66 -8.54
N ALA A 306 21.75 17.63 -9.28
CA ALA A 306 21.44 19.05 -9.09
C ALA A 306 19.99 19.35 -9.48
N SER A 307 19.54 18.92 -10.66
CA SER A 307 18.15 19.11 -11.09
C SER A 307 17.11 18.54 -10.12
N VAL A 308 17.38 17.37 -9.53
CA VAL A 308 16.52 16.79 -8.49
C VAL A 308 16.58 17.63 -7.20
N LEU A 309 17.75 18.12 -6.79
CA LEU A 309 17.87 18.97 -5.60
C LEU A 309 17.09 20.28 -5.77
N ASP A 310 17.15 20.89 -6.95
CA ASP A 310 16.45 22.14 -7.24
C ASP A 310 14.94 21.95 -7.03
N VAL A 311 14.37 20.85 -7.54
CA VAL A 311 12.95 20.50 -7.30
C VAL A 311 12.66 20.23 -5.82
N LEU A 312 13.51 19.47 -5.13
CA LEU A 312 13.31 19.12 -3.72
C LEU A 312 13.35 20.35 -2.80
N THR A 313 14.13 21.36 -3.16
CA THR A 313 14.29 22.59 -2.36
C THR A 313 13.33 23.70 -2.77
N ALA A 314 12.82 23.69 -4.00
CA ALA A 314 11.86 24.68 -4.49
C ALA A 314 10.44 24.53 -3.93
N HIS A 315 10.07 23.35 -3.42
CA HIS A 315 8.70 23.07 -2.98
C HIS A 315 8.65 22.52 -1.55
N GLU A 316 7.88 23.17 -0.68
CA GLU A 316 7.71 22.76 0.73
C GLU A 316 6.99 21.41 0.91
N MET A 317 6.42 20.84 -0.16
CA MET A 317 5.85 19.49 -0.12
C MET A 317 6.92 18.41 0.14
N PHE A 318 8.18 18.69 -0.19
CA PHE A 318 9.31 17.79 0.02
C PHE A 318 9.98 18.11 1.34
N VAL A 319 10.16 17.08 2.17
CA VAL A 319 10.75 17.22 3.50
C VAL A 319 11.98 16.33 3.59
N GLU A 320 13.10 16.92 3.96
CA GLU A 320 14.30 16.19 4.39
C GLU A 320 14.08 15.70 5.83
N VAL A 321 13.85 14.41 6.01
CA VAL A 321 13.54 13.81 7.32
C VAL A 321 14.78 13.35 8.08
N ASP A 322 15.81 12.99 7.34
CA ASP A 322 17.16 12.71 7.82
C ASP A 322 18.15 13.29 6.80
N ARG A 323 19.41 13.47 7.20
CA ARG A 323 20.44 14.04 6.31
C ARG A 323 20.48 13.29 4.96
N GLY A 324 20.18 14.01 3.89
CA GLY A 324 20.12 13.55 2.51
C GLY A 324 18.92 12.70 2.14
N HIS A 325 17.95 12.47 3.04
CA HIS A 325 16.81 11.58 2.85
C HIS A 325 15.50 12.36 2.78
N TRP A 326 14.82 12.24 1.65
CA TRP A 326 13.67 13.04 1.29
C TRP A 326 12.40 12.19 1.20
N GLN A 327 11.26 12.79 1.54
CA GLN A 327 9.93 12.23 1.33
C GLN A 327 8.93 13.34 1.03
N VAL A 328 7.72 12.97 0.61
CA VAL A 328 6.59 13.92 0.46
C VAL A 328 5.84 14.01 1.78
N GLY A 329 5.73 15.24 2.29
CA GLY A 329 5.08 15.56 3.56
C GLY A 329 5.84 15.06 4.79
N ARG A 330 5.33 15.44 5.96
CA ARG A 330 5.79 14.97 7.28
C ARG A 330 4.73 14.04 7.87
N LEU A 331 5.14 13.01 8.61
CA LEU A 331 4.18 12.27 9.41
C LEU A 331 3.56 13.21 10.46
N GLY A 332 2.24 13.14 10.62
CA GLY A 332 1.54 13.90 11.64
C GLY A 332 2.10 13.55 13.02
N ARG A 333 2.62 14.56 13.73
CA ARG A 333 3.00 14.42 15.14
C ARG A 333 1.86 15.00 16.00
N PRO A 334 1.49 14.33 17.11
CA PRO A 334 0.47 14.82 18.02
C PRO A 334 0.86 16.15 18.67
#